data_AF-A0A7W4KGF6-F1
#
_entry.id   AF-A0A7W4KGF6-F1
#
_cell.length_a   1.000
_cell.length_b   1.000
_cell.length_c   1.000
_cell.angle_alpha   90.00
_cell.angle_beta   90.00
_cell.angle_gamma   90.00
#
_symmetry.space_group_name_H-M   'P 1'
#
loop_
_entity.id
_entity.type
_entity.pdbx_description
1 polymer ?
#
loop_
_entity_poly.entity_id
_entity_poly.type
_entity_poly.pdbx_seq_one_letter_code
_entity_poly.pdbx_strand_id
1 'polypeptide(L)'
;MRGAHMNIQRAQWAYRALFVACIVWASIHAILDVGAAAHAKVSGVSVHFIDALAGTEILAALLFLLPRLQLVGAILLEFVFVVAMFHEIVSRVVPASLIFYAGTVVFLVRLSRETAARP
;
A
#
# COMPACT_ATOMS: atom_id res chain seq x y z
N MET A 1 29.43 17.09 -6.74
CA MET A 1 28.65 15.84 -6.51
C MET A 1 27.38 16.03 -5.64
N ARG A 2 27.24 17.08 -4.82
CA ARG A 2 26.03 17.34 -3.99
C ARG A 2 24.70 17.43 -4.78
N GLY A 3 24.73 17.90 -6.03
CA GLY A 3 23.52 18.02 -6.86
C GLY A 3 22.87 16.68 -7.23
N ALA A 4 23.66 15.61 -7.40
CA ALA A 4 23.13 14.29 -7.75
C ALA A 4 22.38 13.63 -6.57
N HIS A 5 22.91 13.76 -5.36
CA HIS A 5 22.28 13.23 -4.13
C HIS A 5 20.94 13.90 -3.83
N MET A 6 20.86 15.23 -3.99
CA MET A 6 19.61 15.97 -3.82
C MET A 6 18.54 15.57 -4.84
N ASN A 7 18.94 15.17 -6.05
CA ASN A 7 18.02 14.71 -7.09
C ASN A 7 17.46 13.32 -6.78
N ILE A 8 18.28 12.40 -6.25
CA ILE A 8 17.87 11.04 -5.86
C ILE A 8 16.86 11.06 -4.72
N GLN A 9 17.09 11.86 -3.67
CA GLN A 9 16.16 11.97 -2.54
C GLN A 9 14.80 12.55 -2.97
N ARG A 10 14.80 13.54 -3.87
CA ARG A 10 13.56 14.11 -4.42
C ARG A 10 12.80 13.10 -5.28
N ALA A 11 13.50 12.38 -6.15
CA ALA A 11 12.90 11.33 -6.97
C ALA A 11 12.28 10.22 -6.13
N GLN A 12 12.98 9.79 -5.08
CA GLN A 12 12.48 8.79 -4.13
C GLN A 12 11.23 9.29 -3.39
N TRP A 13 11.25 10.54 -2.91
CA TRP A 13 10.11 11.11 -2.21
C TRP A 13 8.89 11.25 -3.14
N ALA A 14 9.11 11.73 -4.38
CA ALA A 14 8.08 11.84 -5.39
C ALA A 14 7.47 10.47 -5.76
N TYR A 15 8.31 9.46 -5.97
CA TYR A 15 7.84 8.10 -6.27
C TYR A 15 7.04 7.51 -5.10
N ARG A 16 7.51 7.70 -3.84
CA ARG A 16 6.76 7.27 -2.66
C ARG A 16 5.42 7.99 -2.54
N ALA A 17 5.39 9.30 -2.80
CA ALA A 17 4.15 10.07 -2.76
C ALA A 17 3.16 9.60 -3.82
N LEU A 18 3.63 9.32 -5.04
CA LEU A 18 2.81 8.76 -6.11
C LEU A 18 2.27 7.37 -5.73
N PHE A 19 3.11 6.50 -5.20
CA PHE A 19 2.73 5.17 -4.75
C PHE A 19 1.63 5.23 -3.66
N VAL A 20 1.80 6.09 -2.65
CA VAL A 20 0.80 6.31 -1.60
C VAL A 20 -0.50 6.86 -2.18
N ALA A 21 -0.43 7.80 -3.13
CA ALA A 21 -1.61 8.33 -3.80
C ALA A 21 -2.37 7.25 -4.57
N CYS A 22 -1.66 6.34 -5.25
CA CYS A 22 -2.28 5.21 -5.94
C CYS A 22 -3.00 4.26 -4.98
N ILE A 23 -2.40 3.95 -3.82
CA ILE A 23 -3.05 3.12 -2.79
C ILE A 23 -4.32 3.82 -2.30
N VAL A 24 -4.20 5.08 -1.85
CA VAL A 24 -5.35 5.83 -1.32
C VAL A 24 -6.46 5.94 -2.35
N TRP A 25 -6.13 6.19 -3.62
CA TRP A 25 -7.10 6.20 -4.71
C TRP A 25 -7.80 4.85 -4.88
N ALA A 26 -7.04 3.75 -4.93
CA ALA A 26 -7.60 2.41 -5.06
C ALA A 26 -8.50 2.04 -3.86
N SER A 27 -8.08 2.34 -2.63
CA SER A 27 -8.86 2.09 -1.42
C SER A 27 -10.15 2.92 -1.38
N ILE A 28 -10.11 4.20 -1.78
CA ILE A 28 -11.31 5.05 -1.88
C ILE A 28 -12.27 4.47 -2.92
N HIS A 29 -11.76 4.05 -4.08
CA HIS A 29 -12.59 3.39 -5.08
C HIS A 29 -13.23 2.11 -4.54
N ALA A 30 -12.51 1.29 -3.78
CA ALA A 30 -13.06 0.09 -3.15
C ALA A 30 -14.22 0.41 -2.17
N ILE A 31 -14.13 1.52 -1.43
CA ILE A 31 -15.19 1.98 -0.50
C ILE A 31 -16.40 2.54 -1.26
N LEU A 32 -16.16 3.31 -2.33
CA LEU A 32 -17.21 4.00 -3.08
C LEU A 32 -17.89 3.10 -4.13
N ASP A 33 -17.29 1.96 -4.47
CA ASP A 33 -17.83 1.06 -5.48
C ASP A 33 -19.10 0.37 -4.97
N VAL A 34 -20.25 0.83 -5.43
CA VAL A 34 -21.58 0.24 -5.17
C VAL A 34 -21.63 -1.23 -5.64
N GLY A 35 -20.75 -1.64 -6.56
CA GLY A 35 -20.57 -3.04 -6.98
C GLY A 35 -19.93 -3.95 -5.92
N ALA A 36 -19.19 -3.39 -4.95
CA ALA A 36 -18.61 -4.14 -3.83
C ALA A 36 -19.69 -4.70 -2.90
N ALA A 37 -20.81 -4.00 -2.73
CA ALA A 37 -21.97 -4.51 -1.98
C ALA A 37 -22.66 -5.69 -2.68
N ALA A 38 -22.67 -5.70 -4.02
CA ALA A 38 -23.19 -6.81 -4.82
C ALA A 38 -22.24 -8.02 -4.82
N HIS A 39 -20.92 -7.80 -4.92
CA HIS A 39 -19.90 -8.85 -4.81
C HIS A 39 -19.79 -9.42 -3.40
N ALA A 40 -19.89 -8.59 -2.35
CA ALA A 40 -19.92 -8.99 -0.95
C ALA A 40 -21.06 -9.99 -0.63
N LYS A 41 -22.24 -9.78 -1.24
CA LYS A 41 -23.36 -10.72 -1.15
C LYS A 41 -23.09 -12.07 -1.81
N VAL A 42 -22.24 -12.12 -2.83
CA VAL A 42 -21.88 -13.35 -3.56
C VAL A 42 -20.70 -14.06 -2.92
N SER A 43 -19.74 -13.33 -2.34
CA SER A 43 -18.56 -13.88 -1.65
C SER A 43 -18.80 -14.23 -0.18
N GLY A 44 -19.94 -13.82 0.40
CA GLY A 44 -20.26 -14.05 1.82
C GLY A 44 -19.47 -13.16 2.79
N VAL A 45 -18.77 -12.15 2.28
CA VAL A 45 -17.99 -11.20 3.08
C VAL A 45 -18.85 -9.98 3.39
N SER A 46 -18.78 -9.47 4.62
CA SER A 46 -19.53 -8.26 4.96
C SER A 46 -18.90 -7.03 4.30
N VAL A 47 -19.74 -6.13 3.78
CA VAL A 47 -19.28 -4.85 3.22
C VAL A 47 -18.45 -4.07 4.24
N HIS A 48 -18.83 -4.15 5.52
CA HIS A 48 -18.08 -3.56 6.63
C HIS A 48 -16.64 -4.07 6.77
N PHE A 49 -16.36 -5.33 6.41
CA PHE A 49 -15.00 -5.86 6.40
C PHE A 49 -14.16 -5.22 5.31
N ILE A 50 -14.72 -5.04 4.11
CA ILE A 50 -14.06 -4.40 2.97
C ILE A 50 -13.77 -2.93 3.30
N ASP A 51 -14.76 -2.22 3.84
CA ASP A 51 -14.61 -0.81 4.23
C ASP A 51 -13.54 -0.63 5.32
N ALA A 52 -13.53 -1.50 6.32
CA ALA A 52 -12.55 -1.47 7.40
C ALA A 52 -11.13 -1.78 6.89
N LEU A 53 -10.99 -2.75 5.98
CA LEU A 53 -9.71 -3.10 5.38
C LEU A 53 -9.17 -1.94 4.54
N ALA A 54 -10.01 -1.34 3.69
CA ALA A 54 -9.65 -0.18 2.87
C ALA A 54 -9.32 1.06 3.72
N GLY A 55 -10.07 1.33 4.79
CA GLY A 55 -9.76 2.40 5.73
C GLY A 55 -8.41 2.20 6.44
N THR A 56 -8.10 0.95 6.82
CA THR A 56 -6.82 0.59 7.42
C THR A 56 -5.67 0.75 6.42
N GLU A 57 -5.91 0.38 5.15
CA GLU A 57 -4.96 0.55 4.05
C GLU A 57 -4.60 2.02 3.81
N ILE A 58 -5.60 2.91 3.78
CA ILE A 58 -5.41 4.36 3.67
C ILE A 58 -4.55 4.89 4.81
N LEU A 59 -4.88 4.53 6.06
CA LEU A 59 -4.12 4.97 7.22
C LEU A 59 -2.67 4.48 7.15
N ALA A 60 -2.46 3.21 6.79
CA ALA A 60 -1.13 2.62 6.63
C ALA A 60 -0.32 3.32 5.53
N ALA A 61 -0.94 3.65 4.40
CA ALA A 61 -0.31 4.38 3.30
C ALA A 61 0.10 5.80 3.71
N LEU A 62 -0.74 6.51 4.46
CA LEU A 62 -0.41 7.83 5.00
C LEU A 62 0.74 7.76 6.02
N LEU A 63 0.76 6.77 6.90
CA LEU A 63 1.87 6.52 7.81
C LEU A 63 3.18 6.19 7.05
N PHE A 64 3.06 5.44 5.95
CA PHE A 64 4.20 5.08 5.10
C PHE A 64 4.84 6.30 4.41
N LEU A 65 4.03 7.32 4.09
CA LEU A 65 4.52 8.58 3.53
C LEU A 65 5.40 9.37 4.51
N LEU A 66 5.18 9.23 5.81
CA LEU A 66 5.91 9.95 6.85
C LEU A 66 7.27 9.27 7.12
N PRO A 67 8.42 9.94 6.91
CA PRO A 67 9.74 9.32 7.08
C PRO A 67 9.95 8.66 8.45
N ARG A 68 9.42 9.26 9.52
CA ARG A 68 9.54 8.76 10.91
C ARG A 68 8.68 7.52 11.17
N LEU A 69 7.58 7.35 10.44
CA LEU A 69 6.61 6.27 10.61
C LEU A 69 6.63 5.29 9.43
N GLN A 70 7.57 5.44 8.50
CA GLN A 70 7.66 4.63 7.28
C GLN A 70 7.67 3.13 7.59
N LEU A 71 8.40 2.70 8.62
CA LEU A 71 8.45 1.30 9.04
C LEU A 71 7.11 0.78 9.56
N VAL A 72 6.42 1.59 10.37
CA VAL A 72 5.12 1.22 10.92
C VAL A 72 4.09 1.13 9.78
N GLY A 73 4.06 2.13 8.89
CA GLY A 73 3.20 2.12 7.72
C GLY A 73 3.49 0.94 6.79
N ALA A 74 4.76 0.59 6.59
CA ALA A 74 5.14 -0.57 5.78
C ALA A 74 4.63 -1.88 6.39
N ILE A 75 4.83 -2.10 7.69
CA ILE A 75 4.36 -3.32 8.38
C ILE A 75 2.84 -3.43 8.29
N LEU A 76 2.12 -2.32 8.47
CA LEU A 76 0.67 -2.29 8.36
C LEU A 76 0.20 -2.58 6.92
N LEU A 77 0.85 -2.01 5.90
CA LEU A 77 0.54 -2.29 4.49
C LEU A 77 0.77 -3.76 4.16
N GLU A 78 1.90 -4.34 4.57
CA GLU A 78 2.17 -5.77 4.37
C GLU A 78 1.11 -6.65 5.04
N PHE A 79 0.70 -6.30 6.27
CA PHE A 79 -0.36 -7.03 6.96
C PHE A 79 -1.69 -6.96 6.19
N VAL A 80 -2.08 -5.78 5.72
CA VAL A 80 -3.29 -5.59 4.90
C VAL A 80 -3.21 -6.39 3.60
N PHE A 81 -2.07 -6.35 2.90
CA PHE A 81 -1.88 -7.11 1.67
C PHE A 81 -1.94 -8.62 1.89
N VAL A 82 -1.39 -9.12 2.99
CA VAL A 82 -1.49 -10.55 3.34
C VAL A 82 -2.95 -10.94 3.58
N VAL A 83 -3.70 -10.16 4.34
CA VAL A 83 -5.13 -10.41 4.57
C VAL A 83 -5.93 -10.40 3.27
N ALA A 84 -5.69 -9.41 2.40
CA ALA A 84 -6.31 -9.33 1.08
C ALA A 84 -5.92 -10.52 0.18
N MET A 85 -4.66 -10.95 0.23
CA MET A 85 -4.14 -12.07 -0.55
C MET A 85 -4.79 -13.40 -0.13
N PHE A 86 -4.95 -13.63 1.18
CA PHE A 86 -5.69 -14.80 1.68
C PHE A 86 -7.11 -14.83 1.14
N HIS A 87 -7.79 -13.68 1.11
CA HIS A 87 -9.14 -13.57 0.56
C HIS A 87 -9.19 -13.86 -0.96
N GLU A 88 -8.24 -13.34 -1.74
CA GLU A 88 -8.17 -13.60 -3.19
C GLU A 88 -7.81 -15.05 -3.53
N ILE A 89 -6.91 -15.68 -2.77
CA ILE A 89 -6.55 -17.10 -2.94
C ILE A 89 -7.77 -17.99 -2.68
N VAL A 90 -8.53 -17.72 -1.61
CA VAL A 90 -9.80 -18.42 -1.34
C VAL A 90 -10.79 -18.24 -2.49
N SER A 91 -10.76 -17.08 -3.15
CA SER A 91 -11.56 -16.76 -4.34
C SER A 91 -11.01 -17.30 -5.66
N ARG A 92 -9.90 -18.07 -5.64
CA ARG A 92 -9.21 -18.65 -6.81
C ARG A 92 -8.70 -17.63 -7.83
N VAL A 93 -8.41 -16.41 -7.40
CA VAL A 93 -7.80 -15.35 -8.23
C VAL A 93 -6.31 -15.26 -7.91
N VAL A 94 -5.47 -15.00 -8.91
CA VAL A 94 -4.03 -14.77 -8.71
C VAL A 94 -3.80 -13.30 -8.30
N PRO A 95 -3.26 -13.03 -7.09
CA PRO A 95 -3.16 -11.70 -6.52
C PRO A 95 -1.91 -10.93 -7.00
N ALA A 96 -1.72 -10.84 -8.32
CA ALA A 96 -0.51 -10.27 -8.92
C ALA A 96 -0.27 -8.80 -8.53
N SER A 97 -1.34 -8.00 -8.40
CA SER A 97 -1.28 -6.60 -7.96
C SER A 97 -0.81 -6.48 -6.51
N LEU A 98 -1.31 -7.31 -5.60
CA LEU A 98 -0.93 -7.30 -4.18
C LEU A 98 0.54 -7.68 -3.99
N ILE A 99 1.03 -8.67 -4.74
CA ILE A 99 2.44 -9.06 -4.72
C ILE A 99 3.32 -7.91 -5.20
N PHE A 100 2.90 -7.21 -6.26
CA PHE A 100 3.61 -6.03 -6.77
C PHE A 100 3.65 -4.89 -5.74
N TYR A 101 2.54 -4.61 -5.05
CA TYR A 101 2.49 -3.55 -4.03
C TYR A 101 3.33 -3.90 -2.79
N ALA A 102 3.26 -5.13 -2.30
CA ALA A 102 4.12 -5.63 -1.22
C ALA A 102 5.62 -5.50 -1.59
N GLY A 103 5.99 -6.00 -2.78
CA GLY A 103 7.36 -5.86 -3.29
C GLY A 103 7.83 -4.40 -3.34
N THR A 104 6.94 -3.48 -3.75
CA THR A 104 7.22 -2.04 -3.81
C THR A 104 7.43 -1.41 -2.43
N VAL A 105 6.62 -1.79 -1.44
CA VAL A 105 6.79 -1.34 -0.04
C VAL A 105 8.16 -1.77 0.49
N VAL A 106 8.50 -3.05 0.36
CA VAL A 106 9.82 -3.59 0.77
C VAL A 106 10.95 -2.86 0.07
N PHE A 107 10.86 -2.70 -1.25
CA PHE A 107 11.85 -1.99 -2.06
C PHE A 107 12.07 -0.56 -1.56
N LEU A 108 10.99 0.20 -1.31
CA LEU A 108 11.09 1.58 -0.85
C LEU A 108 11.64 1.71 0.57
N VAL A 109 11.34 0.77 1.47
CA VAL A 109 11.97 0.73 2.80
C VAL A 109 13.47 0.47 2.69
N ARG A 110 13.89 -0.48 1.84
CA ARG A 110 15.31 -0.78 1.60
C ARG A 110 16.03 0.43 1.00
N LEU A 111 15.47 1.03 -0.05
CA LEU A 111 16.03 2.21 -0.71
C LEU A 111 16.15 3.41 0.25
N SER A 112 15.17 3.64 1.12
CA SER A 112 15.24 4.70 2.16
C SER A 112 16.40 4.47 3.13
N ARG A 113 16.60 3.23 3.58
CA ARG A 113 17.68 2.89 4.51
C ARG A 113 19.06 3.03 3.87
N GLU A 114 19.21 2.57 2.63
CA GLU A 114 20.47 2.70 1.88
C GLU A 114 20.83 4.16 1.59
N THR A 115 19.83 4.98 1.27
CA THR A 115 20.03 6.41 1.02
C THR A 115 20.39 7.16 2.30
N ALA A 116 19.83 6.77 3.44
CA ALA A 116 20.17 7.35 4.75
C ALA A 116 21.57 6.93 5.25
N ALA A 117 22.09 5.78 4.81
CA ALA A 117 23.40 5.26 5.21
C ALA A 117 24.57 5.84 4.39
N ARG A 118 24.30 6.54 3.29
CA ARG A 118 25.34 7.19 2.46
C ARG A 118 25.53 8.65 2.92
N PRO A 119 26.71 9.01 3.48
CA PRO A 119 27.00 10.36 3.99
C PRO A 119 27.08 11.42 2.90
#